data_AF-A0A399J6T8-F1
#
_entry.id   AF-A0A399J6T8-F1
#
_cell.length_a   1.000
_cell.length_b   1.000
_cell.length_c   1.000
_cell.angle_alpha   90.00
_cell.angle_beta   90.00
_cell.angle_gamma   90.00
#
_symmetry.space_group_name_H-M   'P 1'
#
loop_
_entity.id
_entity.type
_entity.pdbx_description
1 polymer ?
#
loop_
_entity_poly.entity_id
_entity_poly.type
_entity_poly.pdbx_seq_one_letter_code
_entity_poly.pdbx_strand_id
1 'polypeptide(L)' 'MRPARGGLNKRGRQAHVAAQNTDAVRDVIIVGSGPAGYTAAIYTARANLSPLVIAGSVEAGGELMKTTEVENFPG' A
#
# COMPACT_ATOMS: atom_id res chain seq x y z
N MET A 1 -38.65 24.08 -22.68
CA MET A 1 -37.31 24.22 -22.06
C MET A 1 -37.00 22.94 -21.29
N ARG A 2 -36.07 22.08 -21.73
CA ARG A 2 -35.70 20.84 -21.01
C ARG A 2 -34.39 21.11 -20.23
N PRO A 3 -34.25 20.74 -18.94
CA PRO A 3 -32.99 20.94 -18.24
C PRO A 3 -31.97 19.85 -18.63
N ALA A 4 -30.73 20.28 -18.86
CA ALA A 4 -29.60 19.40 -19.15
C ALA A 4 -29.20 18.62 -17.88
N ARG A 5 -29.42 17.30 -17.88
CA ARG A 5 -28.82 16.40 -16.89
C ARG A 5 -27.35 16.17 -17.26
N GLY A 6 -26.47 16.96 -16.65
CA GLY A 6 -25.03 16.70 -16.63
C GLY A 6 -24.76 15.35 -15.96
N GLY A 7 -24.56 14.32 -16.76
CA GLY A 7 -24.13 13.01 -16.27
C GLY A 7 -22.72 13.12 -15.74
N LEU A 8 -22.56 13.19 -14.42
CA LEU A 8 -21.28 12.94 -13.76
C LEU A 8 -20.80 11.55 -14.20
N ASN A 9 -19.74 11.57 -15.00
CA ASN A 9 -18.93 10.48 -15.49
C ASN A 9 -18.32 9.68 -14.32
N LYS A 10 -19.09 8.73 -13.78
CA LYS A 10 -18.63 7.69 -12.84
C LYS A 10 -17.50 6.78 -13.39
N ARG A 11 -17.03 7.03 -14.61
CA ARG A 11 -15.92 6.34 -15.27
C ARG A 11 -14.54 6.93 -14.91
N GLY A 12 -14.47 8.16 -14.39
CA GLY A 12 -13.20 8.78 -13.99
C GLY A 12 -12.75 8.49 -12.54
N ARG A 13 -13.66 8.03 -11.67
CA ARG A 13 -13.34 7.73 -10.26
C ARG A 13 -12.91 6.29 -10.00
N GLN A 14 -13.01 5.42 -11.00
CA GLN A 14 -12.69 3.99 -10.84
C GLN A 14 -11.22 3.65 -11.06
N ALA A 15 -10.42 4.58 -11.60
CA ALA A 15 -8.99 4.33 -11.87
C ALA A 15 -8.13 4.19 -10.59
N HIS A 16 -8.62 4.59 -9.42
CA HIS A 16 -7.89 4.45 -8.15
C HIS A 16 -8.51 3.43 -7.18
N VAL A 17 -9.64 2.82 -7.53
CA VAL A 17 -10.27 1.74 -6.74
C VAL A 17 -10.16 0.45 -7.56
N ALA A 18 -8.93 0.06 -7.89
CA ALA A 18 -8.67 -1.22 -8.52
C ALA A 18 -8.88 -2.34 -7.48
N ALA A 19 -10.01 -3.03 -7.63
CA ALA A 19 -10.26 -4.41 -7.23
C ALA A 19 -9.62 -4.90 -5.90
N GLN A 20 -10.39 -4.81 -4.81
CA GLN A 20 -10.27 -5.80 -3.74
C GLN A 20 -11.05 -7.04 -4.18
N ASN A 21 -10.50 -7.79 -5.13
CA ASN A 21 -10.98 -9.14 -5.40
C ASN A 21 -10.50 -10.02 -4.24
N THR A 22 -11.40 -10.38 -3.34
CA THR A 22 -11.08 -11.15 -2.12
C THR A 22 -10.52 -12.54 -2.44
N ASP A 23 -10.80 -13.05 -3.65
CA ASP A 23 -10.31 -14.34 -4.14
C ASP A 23 -9.10 -14.21 -5.09
N ALA A 24 -8.56 -13.00 -5.30
CA ALA A 24 -7.37 -12.83 -6.12
C ALA A 24 -6.13 -13.32 -5.38
N VAL A 25 -5.51 -14.37 -5.92
CA VAL A 25 -4.17 -14.82 -5.53
C VAL A 25 -3.19 -13.67 -5.73
N ARG A 26 -2.42 -13.37 -4.69
CA ARG A 26 -1.38 -12.33 -4.71
C ARG A 26 -0.02 -12.99 -4.90
N ASP A 27 0.81 -12.39 -5.73
CA ASP A 27 2.19 -12.86 -5.95
C ASP A 27 3.07 -12.67 -4.71
N VAL A 28 2.83 -11.59 -3.96
CA VAL A 28 3.59 -11.26 -2.75
C VAL A 28 2.66 -10.68 -1.68
N ILE A 29 2.71 -11.28 -0.48
CA ILE A 29 2.14 -10.72 0.75
C ILE A 29 3.27 -10.56 1.75
N ILE A 30 3.38 -9.37 2.32
CA ILE A 30 4.40 -9.00 3.31
C ILE A 30 3.69 -8.78 4.64
N VAL A 31 4.04 -9.57 5.65
CA VAL A 31 3.52 -9.41 7.00
C VAL A 31 4.59 -8.77 7.86
N GLY A 32 4.34 -7.53 8.28
CA GLY A 32 5.28 -6.73 9.04
C GLY A 32 5.61 -5.41 8.36
N SER A 33 5.55 -4.34 9.14
CA SER A 33 5.75 -2.94 8.74
C SER A 33 7.07 -2.36 9.27
N GLY A 34 8.06 -3.21 9.56
CA GLY A 34 9.40 -2.77 9.94
C GLY A 34 10.28 -2.45 8.73
N PRO A 35 11.55 -2.09 8.93
CA PRO A 35 12.50 -1.83 7.84
C PRO A 35 12.63 -3.03 6.89
N ALA A 36 12.66 -4.27 7.40
CA ALA A 36 12.69 -5.47 6.56
C ALA A 36 11.47 -5.59 5.64
N GLY A 37 10.27 -5.36 6.19
CA GLY A 37 9.01 -5.43 5.43
C GLY A 37 8.91 -4.34 4.37
N TYR A 38 9.31 -3.12 4.72
CA TYR A 38 9.32 -2.01 3.76
C TYR A 38 10.39 -2.16 2.68
N THR A 39 11.58 -2.68 3.01
CA THR A 39 12.58 -3.02 1.97
C THR A 39 12.02 -4.07 1.02
N ALA A 40 11.42 -5.15 1.52
CA ALA A 40 10.79 -6.15 0.68
C ALA A 40 9.69 -5.54 -0.22
N ALA A 41 8.86 -4.65 0.34
CA ALA A 41 7.79 -3.97 -0.40
C ALA A 41 8.33 -3.08 -1.52
N ILE A 42 9.41 -2.33 -1.26
CA ILE A 42 10.06 -1.49 -2.27
C ILE A 42 10.54 -2.34 -3.45
N TYR A 43 11.27 -3.43 -3.18
CA TYR A 43 11.83 -4.25 -4.25
C TYR A 43 10.76 -5.00 -5.04
N THR A 44 9.73 -5.51 -4.37
CA THR A 44 8.63 -6.23 -5.03
C THR A 44 7.70 -5.29 -5.79
N ALA A 45 7.48 -4.07 -5.30
CA ALA A 45 6.80 -3.02 -6.06
C ALA A 45 7.61 -2.60 -7.29
N ARG A 46 8.93 -2.46 -7.18
CA ARG A 46 9.82 -2.18 -8.32
C ARG A 46 9.84 -3.31 -9.35
N ALA A 47 9.63 -4.55 -8.92
CA ALA A 47 9.43 -5.70 -9.79
C ALA A 47 8.01 -5.80 -10.38
N ASN A 48 7.16 -4.78 -10.16
CA ASN A 48 5.79 -4.69 -10.67
C ASN A 48 4.85 -5.79 -10.14
N LEU A 49 5.11 -6.33 -8.93
CA LEU A 49 4.34 -7.42 -8.32
C LEU A 49 3.17 -6.96 -7.44
N SER A 50 2.88 -5.65 -7.38
CA SER A 50 1.77 -5.07 -6.61
C SER A 50 1.62 -5.66 -5.19
N PRO A 51 2.68 -5.62 -4.34
CA PRO A 51 2.71 -6.33 -3.07
C PRO A 51 1.65 -5.80 -2.09
N LEU A 52 1.07 -6.70 -1.31
CA LEU A 52 0.22 -6.34 -0.18
C LEU A 52 1.04 -6.35 1.12
N VAL A 53 1.16 -5.19 1.78
CA VAL A 53 1.82 -5.09 3.09
C VAL A 53 0.76 -5.04 4.19
N ILE A 54 0.84 -5.98 5.12
CA ILE A 54 0.03 -6.01 6.34
C ILE A 54 0.88 -5.45 7.46
N ALA A 55 0.54 -4.24 7.91
CA ALA A 55 1.20 -3.60 9.04
C ALA A 55 0.74 -4.20 10.37
N GLY A 56 1.62 -4.13 11.38
CA GLY A 56 1.27 -4.52 12.74
C GLY A 56 0.12 -3.65 13.28
N SER A 57 -0.74 -4.23 14.12
CA SER A 57 -1.94 -3.57 14.65
C SER A 57 -1.65 -2.45 15.64
N VAL A 58 -0.45 -2.40 16.22
CA VAL A 58 -0.06 -1.45 17.27
C VAL A 58 0.76 -0.30 16.68
N GLU A 59 1.85 -0.58 15.96
CA GLU A 59 2.72 0.44 15.35
C GLU A 59 3.23 0.01 13.97
N ALA A 60 3.03 0.87 12.98
CA ALA A 60 3.67 0.77 11.68
C ALA A 60 5.07 1.40 11.77
N GLY A 61 6.12 0.69 11.32
CA GLY A 61 7.53 1.08 11.49
C GLY A 61 8.37 0.06 12.27
N GLY A 62 7.73 -0.89 12.97
CA GLY A 62 8.42 -1.90 13.78
C GLY A 62 9.09 -1.30 15.02
N GLU A 63 10.14 -1.95 15.52
CA GLU A 63 10.85 -1.52 16.74
C GLU A 63 11.48 -0.12 16.64
N LEU A 64 11.70 0.41 15.44
CA LEU A 64 12.21 1.77 15.25
C LEU A 64 11.24 2.84 15.78
N MET A 65 9.95 2.53 15.93
CA MET A 65 8.98 3.46 16.50
C MET A 65 9.13 3.65 18.01
N LYS A 66 9.90 2.78 18.67
CA LYS A 66 10.14 2.82 20.13
C LYS A 66 11.37 3.62 20.52
N THR A 67 12.18 4.07 19.55
CA THR A 67 13.37 4.88 19.80
C THR A 67 13.19 6.28 19.22
N THR A 68 13.87 7.25 19.83
CA THR A 68 13.94 8.63 19.32
C THR A 68 15.14 8.84 18.39
N GLU A 69 16.17 8.00 18.52
CA GLU A 69 17.45 8.18 17.84
C GLU A 69 17.92 6.87 17.20
N VAL A 70 18.54 7.02 16.02
CA VAL A 70 19.18 5.96 15.25
C VAL A 70 20.49 6.52 14.69
N GLU A 71 21.63 6.07 15.19
CA GLU A 71 22.95 6.62 14.82
C GLU A 71 23.74 5.73 13.86
N ASN A 72 23.32 4.49 13.68
CA ASN A 72 24.11 3.42 13.06
C ASN A 72 23.44 2.77 11.86
N PHE A 73 22.44 3.41 11.25
CA PHE A 73 21.89 2.95 9.98
C PHE A 73 22.72 3.56 8.83
N PRO A 74 23.49 2.76 8.08
CA PRO A 74 24.33 3.29 7.01
C PRO A 74 23.46 3.78 5.84
N GLY A 75 23.57 5.06 5.52
CA GLY A 75 22.82 5.74 4.46
C GLY A 75 23.32 7.15 4.24
#